data_AF-A0A525VGR3-F1
#
_entry.id   AF-A0A525VGR3-F1
#
_cell.length_a   1.000
_cell.length_b   1.000
_cell.length_c   1.000
_cell.angle_alpha   90.00
_cell.angle_beta   90.00
_cell.angle_gamma   90.00
#
_symmetry.space_group_name_H-M   'P 1'
#
loop_
_entity.id
_entity.type
_entity.pdbx_description
1 polymer ?
#
loop_
_entity_poly.entity_id
_entity_poly.type
_entity_poly.pdbx_seq_one_letter_code
_entity_poly.pdbx_strand_id
1 'polypeptide(L)'
;MCSISSVRITLAGTSSSGPAIVVSRSISCVPMVLCNGGIIVATDPIYGRRDFLKDSVVSVAKAAQEFSKHQHAAPEQPAPPPVRIDWLRPPGAADEALFLERCTQCGDCAKVCPYGSISFHPQNGTPIIFADQMPCYLCEDVPCITACATEALLPVEGPEQIRMGLAVVSHRVCTAGQGCHACASKCPTDALSMDFDQQRLVVKAEHCVGCGLCEQVCRTVNDRVAIRVTPVRLLASAH
;
A
#
# COMPACT_ATOMS: atom_id res chain seq x y z
N MET A 1 -13.14 -28.70 13.65
CA MET A 1 -12.10 -27.87 14.28
C MET A 1 -12.75 -26.53 14.65
N CYS A 2 -12.74 -26.16 15.94
CA CYS A 2 -13.29 -24.88 16.39
C CYS A 2 -12.21 -23.80 16.26
N SER A 3 -12.41 -22.82 15.39
CA SER A 3 -11.50 -21.67 15.27
C SER A 3 -12.11 -20.48 16.01
N ILE A 4 -11.30 -19.80 16.84
CA ILE A 4 -11.71 -18.59 17.56
C ILE A 4 -11.79 -17.45 16.54
N SER A 5 -13.00 -17.05 16.17
CA SER A 5 -13.16 -16.09 15.06
C SER A 5 -12.97 -14.63 15.47
N SER A 6 -13.17 -14.24 16.74
CA SER A 6 -12.98 -12.85 17.20
C SER A 6 -12.97 -12.72 18.73
N VAL A 7 -12.18 -11.79 19.27
CA VAL A 7 -12.26 -11.32 20.67
C VAL A 7 -12.71 -9.86 20.64
N ARG A 8 -13.81 -9.52 21.34
CA ARG A 8 -14.28 -8.14 21.49
C ARG A 8 -14.06 -7.69 22.94
N ILE A 9 -13.38 -6.56 23.11
CA ILE A 9 -13.15 -5.92 24.41
C ILE A 9 -14.09 -4.71 24.45
N THR A 10 -14.98 -4.66 25.43
CA THR A 10 -15.87 -3.50 25.63
C THR A 10 -15.62 -2.93 27.03
N LEU A 11 -15.32 -1.63 27.11
CA LEU A 11 -15.17 -0.91 28.37
C LEU A 11 -16.55 -0.52 28.89
N ALA A 12 -16.98 -1.08 30.02
CA ALA A 12 -18.19 -0.66 30.71
C ALA A 12 -17.87 0.54 31.63
N GLY A 13 -18.78 1.52 31.62
CA GLY A 13 -18.64 2.82 32.27
C GLY A 13 -18.44 2.79 33.79
N THR A 14 -18.01 3.96 34.28
CA THR A 14 -17.44 4.24 35.61
C THR A 14 -18.42 4.05 36.76
N SER A 15 -18.10 3.14 37.68
CA SER A 15 -18.51 3.21 39.08
C SER A 15 -17.25 3.30 39.97
N SER A 16 -17.41 3.81 41.19
CA SER A 16 -16.36 4.36 42.08
C SER A 16 -15.32 3.36 42.64
N SER A 17 -15.11 2.22 41.99
CA SER A 17 -14.09 1.24 42.36
C SER A 17 -13.37 0.66 41.12
N GLY A 18 -12.76 1.52 40.31
CA GLY A 18 -11.80 1.17 39.25
C GLY A 18 -12.39 0.40 38.04
N PRO A 19 -11.68 0.35 36.88
CA PRO A 19 -12.20 -0.30 35.69
C PRO A 19 -12.11 -1.83 35.79
N ALA A 20 -13.25 -2.52 35.66
CA ALA A 20 -13.31 -3.97 35.51
C ALA A 20 -13.33 -4.35 34.01
N ILE A 21 -12.39 -5.20 33.58
CA ILE A 21 -12.33 -5.73 32.21
C ILE A 21 -13.08 -7.06 32.16
N VAL A 22 -14.16 -7.12 31.37
CA VAL A 22 -14.92 -8.36 31.11
C VAL A 22 -14.60 -8.84 29.70
N VAL A 23 -14.04 -10.05 29.58
CA VAL A 23 -13.75 -10.70 28.29
C VAL A 23 -14.78 -11.79 28.06
N SER A 24 -15.66 -11.63 27.07
CA SER A 24 -16.59 -12.67 26.64
C SER A 24 -16.11 -13.29 25.32
N ARG A 25 -16.16 -14.63 25.23
CA ARG A 25 -15.83 -15.39 24.02
C ARG A 25 -17.10 -15.99 23.44
N SER A 26 -17.41 -15.67 22.18
CA SER A 26 -18.45 -16.36 21.41
C SER A 26 -17.80 -17.42 20.53
N ILE A 27 -18.18 -18.68 20.75
CA ILE A 27 -17.75 -19.83 19.95
C ILE A 27 -18.89 -20.14 18.97
N SER A 28 -18.62 -20.03 17.67
CA SER A 28 -19.57 -20.45 16.63
C SER A 28 -19.10 -21.77 16.03
N CYS A 29 -19.94 -22.81 16.12
CA CYS A 29 -19.68 -24.13 15.54
C CYS A 29 -20.35 -24.22 14.17
N VAL A 30 -19.58 -24.47 13.11
CA VAL A 30 -20.11 -24.85 11.79
C VAL A 30 -20.38 -26.36 11.77
N PRO A 31 -21.58 -26.83 11.36
CA PRO A 31 -21.88 -28.25 11.29
C PRO A 31 -21.22 -28.85 10.05
N MET A 32 -20.41 -29.90 10.24
CA MET A 32 -19.81 -30.66 9.14
C MET A 32 -20.74 -31.81 8.78
N VAL A 33 -21.09 -31.86 7.49
CA VAL A 33 -22.00 -32.80 6.84
C VAL A 33 -21.47 -34.24 6.93
N LEU A 34 -22.37 -35.16 7.27
CA LEU A 34 -22.19 -36.61 7.34
C LEU A 34 -21.85 -37.21 5.97
N CYS A 35 -20.86 -38.12 5.95
CA CYS A 35 -20.76 -39.16 4.94
C CYS A 35 -20.62 -40.53 5.64
N ASN A 36 -21.31 -41.51 5.05
CA ASN A 36 -21.83 -42.74 5.63
C ASN A 36 -20.82 -43.71 6.25
N GLY A 37 -21.32 -44.44 7.25
CA GLY A 37 -21.15 -45.90 7.30
C GLY A 37 -19.96 -46.41 8.11
N GLY A 38 -20.13 -46.48 9.43
CA GLY A 38 -19.24 -47.21 10.32
C GLY A 38 -19.41 -46.77 11.76
N ILE A 39 -20.28 -47.43 12.52
CA ILE A 39 -20.29 -47.33 13.97
C ILE A 39 -18.99 -47.99 14.45
N ILE A 40 -17.95 -47.20 14.67
CA ILE A 40 -16.79 -47.58 15.47
C ILE A 40 -16.85 -46.79 16.76
N VAL A 41 -17.65 -47.31 17.69
CA VAL A 41 -17.55 -46.97 19.12
C VAL A 41 -16.25 -47.60 19.60
N ALA A 42 -15.17 -46.84 19.59
CA ALA A 42 -13.94 -47.20 20.28
C ALA A 42 -13.88 -46.44 21.61
N THR A 43 -14.72 -46.84 22.56
CA THR A 43 -14.45 -46.60 23.98
C THR A 43 -13.61 -47.78 24.47
N ASP A 44 -12.29 -47.66 24.42
CA ASP A 44 -11.39 -48.65 25.03
C ASP A 44 -11.70 -48.72 26.54
N PRO A 45 -12.16 -49.86 27.08
CA PRO A 45 -12.72 -49.94 28.44
C PRO A 45 -11.70 -49.80 29.57
N ILE A 46 -10.40 -49.67 29.24
CA ILE A 46 -9.31 -49.55 30.22
C ILE A 46 -8.45 -48.32 29.88
N TYR A 47 -9.07 -47.22 29.44
CA TYR A 47 -8.41 -45.91 29.49
C TYR A 47 -8.78 -45.22 30.80
N GLY A 48 -7.94 -45.42 31.82
CA GLY A 48 -8.22 -44.96 33.17
C GLY A 48 -8.03 -43.46 33.35
N ARG A 49 -8.70 -42.87 34.35
CA ARG A 49 -8.51 -41.46 34.76
C ARG A 49 -7.04 -41.10 34.99
N ARG A 50 -6.24 -42.06 35.46
CA ARG A 50 -4.79 -41.90 35.66
C ARG A 50 -4.04 -41.70 34.34
N ASP A 51 -4.42 -42.42 33.29
CA ASP A 51 -3.75 -42.33 31.99
C ASP A 51 -4.19 -41.08 31.22
N PHE A 52 -5.46 -40.70 31.35
CA PHE A 52 -5.94 -39.38 30.91
C PHE A 52 -5.16 -38.21 31.52
N LEU A 53 -4.88 -38.28 32.83
CA LEU A 53 -4.10 -37.24 33.52
C LEU A 53 -2.64 -37.23 33.06
N LYS A 54 -2.02 -38.38 32.84
CA LYS A 54 -0.65 -38.46 32.30
C LYS A 54 -0.57 -37.86 30.91
N ASP A 55 -1.47 -38.26 30.01
CA ASP A 55 -1.46 -37.80 28.63
C ASP A 55 -1.74 -36.30 28.54
N SER A 56 -2.63 -35.79 29.40
CA SER A 56 -2.86 -34.35 29.53
C SER A 56 -1.61 -33.59 29.97
N VAL A 57 -0.89 -34.10 30.99
CA VAL A 57 0.38 -33.50 31.45
C VAL A 57 1.46 -33.58 30.38
N VAL A 58 1.57 -34.70 29.66
CA VAL A 58 2.53 -34.88 28.55
C VAL A 58 2.22 -33.91 27.41
N SER A 59 0.94 -33.73 27.05
CA SER A 59 0.53 -32.78 26.02
C SER A 59 0.87 -31.33 26.40
N VAL A 60 0.65 -30.95 27.67
CA VAL A 60 1.01 -29.61 28.17
C VAL A 60 2.53 -29.43 28.20
N ALA A 61 3.28 -30.45 28.64
CA ALA A 61 4.74 -30.40 28.67
C ALA A 61 5.33 -30.28 27.26
N LYS A 62 4.80 -31.03 26.29
CA LYS A 62 5.22 -30.94 24.88
C LYS A 62 4.88 -29.58 24.29
N ALA A 63 3.69 -29.05 24.55
CA ALA A 63 3.31 -27.70 24.13
C ALA A 63 4.23 -26.63 24.74
N ALA A 64 4.57 -26.75 26.02
CA ALA A 64 5.50 -25.84 26.70
C ALA A 64 6.92 -25.92 26.10
N GLN A 65 7.43 -27.12 25.81
CA GLN A 65 8.73 -27.30 25.17
C GLN A 65 8.78 -26.71 23.77
N GLU A 66 7.75 -26.91 22.94
CA GLU A 66 7.67 -26.29 21.63
C GLU A 66 7.59 -24.76 21.73
N PHE A 67 6.83 -24.23 22.70
CA PHE A 67 6.76 -22.79 22.95
C PHE A 67 8.13 -22.21 23.36
N SER A 68 8.87 -22.90 24.24
CA SER A 68 10.22 -22.49 24.62
C SER A 68 11.19 -22.54 23.44
N LYS A 69 11.12 -23.55 22.56
CA LYS A 69 11.97 -23.58 21.34
C LYS A 69 11.71 -22.38 20.43
N HIS A 70 10.45 -21.98 20.27
CA HIS A 70 10.10 -20.79 19.47
C HIS A 70 10.49 -19.47 20.15
N GLN A 71 10.58 -19.42 21.48
CA GLN A 71 11.04 -18.21 22.20
C GLN A 71 12.56 -17.96 22.07
N HIS A 72 13.36 -19.00 21.83
CA HIS A 72 14.82 -18.88 21.68
C HIS A 72 15.29 -18.71 20.23
N ALA A 73 14.37 -18.74 19.26
CA ALA A 73 14.68 -18.32 17.91
C ALA A 73 14.84 -16.79 17.92
N ALA A 74 16.07 -16.31 17.73
CA ALA A 74 16.28 -14.89 17.45
C ALA A 74 15.41 -14.51 16.25
N PRO A 75 14.62 -13.42 16.32
CA PRO A 75 13.85 -12.99 15.17
C PRO A 75 14.83 -12.73 14.02
N GLU A 76 14.75 -13.55 12.99
CA GLU A 76 15.49 -13.32 11.75
C GLU A 76 15.04 -11.96 11.22
N GLN A 77 15.94 -10.98 11.27
CA GLN A 77 15.64 -9.65 10.76
C GLN A 77 15.45 -9.79 9.25
N PRO A 78 14.24 -9.53 8.71
CA PRO A 78 14.01 -9.58 7.29
C PRO A 78 14.99 -8.62 6.60
N ALA A 79 15.59 -9.05 5.49
CA ALA A 79 16.38 -8.17 4.66
C ALA A 79 15.59 -6.88 4.37
N PRO A 80 16.25 -5.70 4.34
CA PRO A 80 15.58 -4.45 4.02
C PRO A 80 14.80 -4.62 2.71
N PRO A 81 13.53 -4.17 2.65
CA PRO A 81 12.76 -4.26 1.43
C PRO A 81 13.50 -3.56 0.28
N PRO A 82 13.43 -4.10 -0.95
CA PRO A 82 14.11 -3.49 -2.09
C PRO A 82 13.63 -2.05 -2.29
N VAL A 83 14.55 -1.15 -2.62
CA VAL A 83 14.23 0.25 -2.89
C VAL A 83 13.41 0.31 -4.17
N ARG A 84 12.21 0.85 -4.05
CA ARG A 84 11.29 1.08 -5.18
C ARG A 84 11.93 2.02 -6.19
N ILE A 85 11.64 1.80 -7.48
CA ILE A 85 12.14 2.64 -8.59
C ILE A 85 11.05 3.49 -9.23
N ASP A 86 9.79 3.25 -8.91
CA ASP A 86 8.62 3.94 -9.48
C ASP A 86 8.29 5.27 -8.79
N TRP A 87 9.28 5.87 -8.13
CA TRP A 87 9.16 7.22 -7.58
C TRP A 87 9.40 8.30 -8.63
N LEU A 88 8.72 9.42 -8.44
CA LEU A 88 8.75 10.61 -9.29
C LEU A 88 9.55 11.72 -8.60
N ARG A 89 10.19 12.59 -9.38
CA ARG A 89 10.70 13.87 -8.87
C ARG A 89 9.54 14.85 -8.67
N PRO A 90 9.66 15.83 -7.74
CA PRO A 90 8.68 16.90 -7.62
C PRO A 90 8.53 17.72 -8.92
N PRO A 91 7.43 18.49 -9.07
CA PRO A 91 7.24 19.40 -10.18
C PRO A 91 8.45 20.33 -10.42
N GLY A 92 8.77 20.56 -11.69
CA GLY A 92 9.86 21.45 -12.08
C GLY A 92 11.26 20.85 -11.96
N ALA A 93 11.43 19.61 -11.51
CA ALA A 93 12.75 19.02 -11.37
C ALA A 93 13.57 19.11 -12.67
N ALA A 94 14.79 19.64 -12.55
CA ALA A 94 15.78 19.60 -13.61
C ALA A 94 16.11 18.15 -14.01
N ASP A 95 16.81 17.98 -15.12
CA ASP A 95 17.34 16.68 -15.53
C ASP A 95 18.12 16.01 -14.39
N GLU A 96 17.99 14.69 -14.26
CA GLU A 96 18.40 13.96 -13.06
C GLU A 96 19.84 14.27 -12.61
N ALA A 97 20.79 14.38 -13.55
CA ALA A 97 22.18 14.72 -13.22
C ALA A 97 22.30 16.13 -12.60
N LEU A 98 21.67 17.13 -13.22
CA LEU A 98 21.69 18.52 -12.77
C LEU A 98 20.89 18.69 -11.46
N PHE A 99 19.77 17.97 -11.34
CA PHE A 99 18.97 17.92 -10.12
C PHE A 99 19.82 17.44 -8.94
N LEU A 100 20.57 16.34 -9.10
CA LEU A 100 21.41 15.76 -8.05
C LEU A 100 22.57 16.69 -7.67
N GLU A 101 23.09 17.48 -8.60
CA GLU A 101 24.11 18.49 -8.32
C GLU A 101 23.57 19.67 -7.51
N ARG A 102 22.36 20.14 -7.84
CA ARG A 102 21.76 21.35 -7.24
C ARG A 102 20.98 21.10 -5.96
N CYS A 103 20.43 19.90 -5.77
CA CYS A 103 19.59 19.60 -4.62
C CYS A 103 20.43 19.49 -3.33
N THR A 104 20.26 20.46 -2.43
CA THR A 104 20.93 20.47 -1.11
C THR A 104 20.22 19.64 -0.05
N GLN A 105 19.12 18.96 -0.39
CA GLN A 105 18.33 18.14 0.53
C GLN A 105 17.76 18.93 1.73
N CYS A 106 17.57 20.25 1.59
CA CYS A 106 17.05 21.12 2.67
C CYS A 106 15.62 20.78 3.12
N GLY A 107 14.85 20.11 2.25
CA GLY A 107 13.49 19.66 2.52
C GLY A 107 12.41 20.74 2.42
N ASP A 108 12.73 21.95 1.97
CA ASP A 108 11.78 23.07 1.94
C ASP A 108 10.60 22.80 1.00
N CYS A 109 10.83 22.15 -0.14
CA CYS A 109 9.77 21.70 -1.04
C CYS A 109 8.74 20.80 -0.35
N ALA A 110 9.16 19.92 0.57
CA ALA A 110 8.27 19.04 1.30
C ALA A 110 7.47 19.80 2.38
N LYS A 111 8.09 20.77 3.07
CA LYS A 111 7.44 21.60 4.10
C LYS A 111 6.30 22.43 3.53
N VAL A 112 6.45 22.93 2.31
CA VAL A 112 5.45 23.77 1.65
C VAL A 112 4.43 22.97 0.83
N CYS A 113 4.55 21.64 0.73
CA CYS A 113 3.60 20.81 0.02
C CYS A 113 2.31 20.64 0.84
N PRO A 114 1.17 21.25 0.46
CA PRO A 114 -0.04 21.24 1.29
C PRO A 114 -0.65 19.84 1.41
N TYR A 115 -0.37 18.96 0.46
CA TYR A 115 -0.87 17.59 0.45
C TYR A 115 0.08 16.61 1.13
N GLY A 116 1.33 16.97 1.43
CA GLY A 116 2.31 16.03 1.96
C GLY A 116 2.79 14.98 0.95
N SER A 117 2.68 15.25 -0.36
CA SER A 117 3.04 14.30 -1.43
C SER A 117 4.54 14.02 -1.52
N ILE A 118 5.39 14.91 -1.00
CA ILE A 118 6.85 14.83 -1.13
C ILE A 118 7.44 14.14 0.10
N SER A 119 8.14 13.03 -0.16
CA SER A 119 8.94 12.27 0.79
C SER A 119 10.41 12.29 0.36
N PHE A 120 11.30 11.61 1.09
CA PHE A 120 12.74 11.62 0.80
C PHE A 120 13.24 10.23 0.42
N HIS A 121 14.10 10.19 -0.60
CA HIS A 121 14.69 8.96 -1.08
C HIS A 121 15.64 8.39 0.00
N PRO A 122 15.50 7.11 0.36
CA PRO A 122 16.19 6.54 1.54
C PRO A 122 17.71 6.51 1.40
N GLN A 123 18.25 6.52 0.17
CA GLN A 123 19.69 6.40 -0.05
C GLN A 123 20.41 7.74 -0.23
N ASN A 124 19.73 8.76 -0.76
CA ASN A 124 20.39 10.02 -1.13
C ASN A 124 19.66 11.26 -0.58
N GLY A 125 18.61 11.10 0.23
CA GLY A 125 17.92 12.21 0.89
C GLY A 125 17.18 13.17 -0.04
N THR A 126 17.16 12.94 -1.34
CA THR A 126 16.54 13.85 -2.30
C THR A 126 15.01 13.67 -2.34
N PRO A 127 14.24 14.73 -2.66
CA PRO A 127 12.78 14.66 -2.62
C PRO A 127 12.23 13.77 -3.74
N ILE A 128 11.24 12.95 -3.39
CA ILE A 128 10.56 11.99 -4.25
C ILE A 128 9.06 11.91 -3.93
N ILE A 129 8.26 11.48 -4.91
CA ILE A 129 6.81 11.30 -4.81
C ILE A 129 6.47 9.87 -5.24
N PHE A 130 5.67 9.17 -4.45
CA PHE A 130 5.09 7.88 -4.84
C PHE A 130 3.63 8.08 -5.24
N ALA A 131 3.34 8.01 -6.54
CA ALA A 131 2.00 8.23 -7.09
C ALA A 131 0.93 7.33 -6.46
N ASP A 132 1.33 6.12 -6.05
CA ASP A 132 0.44 5.13 -5.49
C ASP A 132 0.19 5.27 -3.98
N GLN A 133 0.95 6.12 -3.30
CA GLN A 133 0.74 6.50 -1.89
C GLN A 133 0.02 7.85 -1.82
N MET A 134 0.64 8.88 -2.40
CA MET A 134 0.15 10.24 -2.37
C MET A 134 0.69 11.00 -3.59
N PRO A 135 -0.10 11.14 -4.66
CA PRO A 135 0.36 11.78 -5.89
C PRO A 135 0.51 13.29 -5.73
N CYS A 136 1.08 13.93 -6.74
CA CYS A 136 1.07 15.38 -6.84
C CYS A 136 -0.31 15.86 -7.31
N TYR A 137 -0.86 16.84 -6.62
CA TYR A 137 -2.16 17.43 -6.94
C TYR A 137 -2.08 18.62 -7.91
N LEU A 138 -0.88 18.94 -8.43
CA LEU A 138 -0.64 20.08 -9.33
C LEU A 138 -1.26 21.38 -8.80
N CYS A 139 -0.79 21.83 -7.63
CA CYS A 139 -1.19 23.12 -7.06
C CYS A 139 -0.98 24.25 -8.08
N GLU A 140 -1.92 25.19 -8.15
CA GLU A 140 -1.88 26.34 -9.07
C GLU A 140 -0.57 27.13 -8.97
N ASP A 141 -0.16 27.48 -7.75
CA ASP A 141 1.07 28.25 -7.49
C ASP A 141 2.34 27.40 -7.34
N VAL A 142 2.25 26.07 -7.51
CA VAL A 142 3.38 25.12 -7.40
C VAL A 142 4.41 25.47 -6.30
N PRO A 143 4.00 25.61 -5.02
CA PRO A 143 4.83 26.22 -3.98
C PRO A 143 6.16 25.49 -3.72
N CYS A 144 6.23 24.19 -4.06
CA CYS A 144 7.46 23.42 -4.01
C CYS A 144 8.57 23.99 -4.89
N ILE A 145 8.23 24.54 -6.07
CA ILE A 145 9.19 25.16 -6.99
C ILE A 145 9.68 26.49 -6.40
N THR A 146 8.75 27.35 -5.96
CA THR A 146 9.07 28.65 -5.35
C THR A 146 9.94 28.53 -4.10
N ALA A 147 9.78 27.46 -3.33
CA ALA A 147 10.61 27.18 -2.16
C ALA A 147 12.03 26.68 -2.50
N CYS A 148 12.30 26.31 -3.76
CA CYS A 148 13.60 25.79 -4.18
C CYS A 148 14.59 26.92 -4.52
N ALA A 149 15.38 27.34 -3.54
CA ALA A 149 16.38 28.40 -3.73
C ALA A 149 17.59 27.99 -4.60
N THR A 150 17.78 26.70 -4.87
CA THR A 150 18.95 26.18 -5.59
C THR A 150 18.69 25.87 -7.05
N GLU A 151 17.48 26.16 -7.55
CA GLU A 151 17.07 25.86 -8.92
C GLU A 151 17.23 24.37 -9.29
N ALA A 152 17.13 23.47 -8.31
CA ALA A 152 16.95 22.05 -8.56
C ALA A 152 15.53 21.77 -9.09
N LEU A 153 14.55 22.56 -8.63
CA LEU A 153 13.22 22.67 -9.22
C LEU A 153 13.16 23.99 -10.00
N LEU A 154 13.09 23.90 -11.32
CA LEU A 154 13.02 25.00 -12.27
C LEU A 154 11.62 25.63 -12.29
N PRO A 155 11.53 26.96 -12.41
CA PRO A 155 10.27 27.66 -12.65
C PRO A 155 9.54 27.13 -13.89
N VAL A 156 8.22 27.11 -13.82
CA VAL A 156 7.31 26.78 -14.93
C VAL A 156 6.26 27.88 -15.04
N GLU A 157 5.80 28.17 -16.25
CA GLU A 157 4.76 29.18 -16.48
C GLU A 157 3.36 28.63 -16.18
N GLY A 158 3.19 27.31 -16.26
CA GLY A 158 1.94 26.63 -15.99
C GLY A 158 2.12 25.12 -15.76
N PRO A 159 1.10 24.43 -15.21
CA PRO A 159 1.17 23.01 -14.91
C PRO A 159 1.49 22.14 -16.13
N GLU A 160 1.11 22.57 -17.33
CA GLU A 160 1.34 21.90 -18.61
C GLU A 160 2.81 21.81 -19.02
N GLN A 161 3.71 22.57 -18.39
CA GLN A 161 5.16 22.48 -18.61
C GLN A 161 5.83 21.46 -17.67
N ILE A 162 5.13 20.96 -16.66
CA ILE A 162 5.65 19.99 -15.70
C ILE A 162 5.86 18.62 -16.38
N ARG A 163 7.01 17.99 -16.15
CA ARG A 163 7.35 16.66 -16.66
C ARG A 163 7.89 15.76 -15.54
N MET A 164 7.01 15.17 -14.75
CA MET A 164 7.39 14.24 -13.68
C MET A 164 7.52 12.79 -14.20
N GLY A 165 6.71 12.45 -15.20
CA GLY A 165 6.62 11.10 -15.78
C GLY A 165 5.50 10.99 -16.81
N LEU A 166 5.23 9.77 -17.26
CA LEU A 166 4.19 9.45 -18.24
C LEU A 166 3.30 8.33 -17.73
N ALA A 167 1.98 8.52 -17.79
CA ALA A 167 1.04 7.48 -17.44
C ALA A 167 0.98 6.39 -18.52
N VAL A 168 1.08 5.12 -18.12
CA VAL A 168 1.05 3.95 -18.99
C VAL A 168 -0.10 3.04 -18.56
N VAL A 169 -0.96 2.70 -19.52
CA VAL A 169 -2.16 1.90 -19.30
C VAL A 169 -1.91 0.45 -19.72
N SER A 170 -2.17 -0.48 -18.81
CA SER A 170 -2.30 -1.91 -19.11
C SER A 170 -3.74 -2.21 -19.54
N HIS A 171 -3.98 -2.26 -20.85
CA HIS A 171 -5.31 -2.52 -21.41
C HIS A 171 -5.87 -3.91 -21.05
N ARG A 172 -5.03 -4.85 -20.62
CA ARG A 172 -5.47 -6.20 -20.20
C ARG A 172 -6.29 -6.19 -18.91
N VAL A 173 -6.07 -5.20 -18.04
CA VAL A 173 -6.75 -5.09 -16.74
C VAL A 173 -7.58 -3.81 -16.60
N CYS A 174 -7.51 -2.92 -17.58
CA CYS A 174 -8.30 -1.69 -17.60
C CYS A 174 -9.77 -1.98 -17.89
N THR A 175 -10.66 -1.49 -17.04
CA THR A 175 -12.12 -1.63 -17.16
C THR A 175 -12.77 -0.45 -17.89
N ALA A 176 -12.00 0.43 -18.53
CA ALA A 176 -12.55 1.60 -19.25
C ALA A 176 -13.46 1.23 -20.43
N GLY A 177 -13.13 0.14 -21.16
CA GLY A 177 -14.02 -0.44 -22.18
C GLY A 177 -15.31 -1.05 -21.63
N GLN A 178 -15.47 -1.08 -20.30
CA GLN A 178 -16.67 -1.54 -19.60
C GLN A 178 -17.38 -0.38 -18.89
N GLY A 179 -16.99 0.87 -19.16
CA GLY A 179 -17.62 2.09 -18.63
C GLY A 179 -16.89 2.76 -17.46
N CYS A 180 -15.72 2.27 -17.03
CA CYS A 180 -14.96 2.94 -15.97
C CYS A 180 -14.13 4.13 -16.50
N HIS A 181 -14.56 5.36 -16.22
CA HIS A 181 -13.87 6.58 -16.67
C HIS A 181 -13.35 7.45 -15.51
N ALA A 182 -13.23 6.89 -14.30
CA ALA A 182 -12.90 7.64 -13.09
C ALA A 182 -11.55 8.36 -13.15
N CYS A 183 -10.50 7.73 -13.70
CA CYS A 183 -9.20 8.38 -13.81
C CYS A 183 -9.18 9.49 -14.88
N ALA A 184 -9.94 9.32 -15.97
CA ALA A 184 -10.07 10.34 -17.01
C ALA A 184 -10.79 11.58 -16.47
N SER A 185 -11.90 11.41 -15.73
CA SER A 185 -12.66 12.51 -15.14
C SER A 185 -11.94 13.25 -14.02
N LYS A 186 -10.85 12.68 -13.48
CA LYS A 186 -10.00 13.30 -12.46
C LYS A 186 -8.65 13.78 -13.00
N CYS A 187 -8.41 13.68 -14.30
CA CYS A 187 -7.19 14.20 -14.89
C CYS A 187 -7.25 15.72 -14.95
N PRO A 188 -6.33 16.45 -14.28
CA PRO A 188 -6.33 17.92 -14.30
C PRO A 188 -5.80 18.52 -15.61
N THR A 189 -5.20 17.71 -16.50
CA THR A 189 -4.58 18.17 -17.74
C THR A 189 -5.24 17.61 -19.00
N ASP A 190 -6.39 16.95 -18.87
CA ASP A 190 -7.10 16.29 -19.98
C ASP A 190 -6.22 15.34 -20.82
N ALA A 191 -5.20 14.75 -20.18
CA ALA A 191 -4.29 13.81 -20.82
C ALA A 191 -4.91 12.43 -21.05
N LEU A 192 -6.03 12.12 -20.41
CA LEU A 192 -6.69 10.82 -20.45
C LEU A 192 -8.02 10.96 -21.20
N SER A 193 -8.22 10.12 -22.21
CA SER A 193 -9.46 10.14 -23.00
C SER A 193 -9.88 8.73 -23.38
N MET A 194 -11.18 8.53 -23.63
CA MET A 194 -11.70 7.25 -24.10
C MET A 194 -11.64 7.20 -25.63
N ASP A 195 -11.00 6.17 -26.17
CA ASP A 195 -11.15 5.80 -27.58
C ASP A 195 -12.36 4.86 -27.68
N PHE A 196 -13.45 5.35 -28.28
CA PHE A 196 -14.69 4.60 -28.43
C PHE A 196 -14.64 3.56 -29.55
N ASP A 197 -13.76 3.71 -30.54
CA ASP A 197 -13.62 2.72 -31.61
C ASP A 197 -12.89 1.49 -31.09
N GLN A 198 -11.83 1.72 -30.30
CA GLN A 198 -11.00 0.66 -29.71
C GLN A 198 -11.46 0.23 -28.32
N GLN A 199 -12.51 0.87 -27.78
CA GLN A 199 -13.05 0.63 -26.44
C GLN A 199 -11.94 0.60 -25.37
N ARG A 200 -11.00 1.55 -25.44
CA ARG A 200 -9.88 1.62 -24.49
C ARG A 200 -9.52 3.05 -24.09
N LEU A 201 -8.98 3.18 -22.89
CA LEU A 201 -8.42 4.43 -22.40
C LEU A 201 -7.13 4.77 -23.15
N VAL A 202 -6.94 6.00 -23.58
CA VAL A 202 -5.75 6.50 -24.25
C VAL A 202 -5.13 7.63 -23.44
N VAL A 203 -3.80 7.65 -23.39
CA VAL A 203 -3.00 8.72 -22.77
C VAL A 203 -2.37 9.56 -23.87
N LYS A 204 -2.66 10.86 -23.89
CA LYS A 204 -2.01 11.88 -24.72
C LYS A 204 -0.73 12.32 -24.03
N ALA A 205 0.41 11.89 -24.56
CA ALA A 205 1.71 12.10 -23.93
C ALA A 205 2.06 13.59 -23.78
N GLU A 206 1.63 14.40 -24.74
CA GLU A 206 1.81 15.85 -24.81
C GLU A 206 1.15 16.61 -23.65
N HIS A 207 0.06 16.07 -23.10
CA HIS A 207 -0.69 16.67 -21.99
C HIS A 207 -0.37 15.98 -20.64
N CYS A 208 0.25 14.80 -20.68
CA CYS A 208 0.53 14.04 -19.47
C CYS A 208 1.77 14.59 -18.77
N VAL A 209 1.55 15.12 -17.56
CA VAL A 209 2.64 15.69 -16.74
C VAL A 209 3.19 14.70 -15.71
N GLY A 210 2.58 13.51 -15.61
CA GLY A 210 2.99 12.46 -14.69
C GLY A 210 2.66 12.71 -13.22
N CYS A 211 1.59 13.46 -12.91
CA CYS A 211 1.27 13.84 -11.52
C CYS A 211 0.88 12.65 -10.62
N GLY A 212 0.39 11.54 -11.19
CA GLY A 212 0.04 10.32 -10.44
C GLY A 212 -1.42 10.21 -10.01
N LEU A 213 -2.25 11.25 -10.18
CA LEU A 213 -3.66 11.21 -9.79
C LEU A 213 -4.44 10.05 -10.42
N CYS A 214 -4.17 9.75 -11.69
CA CYS A 214 -4.82 8.63 -12.38
C CYS A 214 -4.49 7.26 -11.78
N GLU A 215 -3.26 7.05 -11.32
CA GLU A 215 -2.82 5.82 -10.65
C GLU A 215 -3.50 5.68 -9.28
N GLN A 216 -3.52 6.75 -8.48
CA GLN A 216 -4.22 6.77 -7.19
C GLN A 216 -5.72 6.51 -7.37
N VAL A 217 -6.38 7.19 -8.31
CA VAL A 217 -7.81 6.99 -8.58
C VAL A 217 -8.09 5.57 -9.03
N CYS A 218 -7.27 5.01 -9.92
CA CYS A 218 -7.43 3.64 -10.39
C CYS A 218 -7.31 2.63 -9.24
N ARG A 219 -6.34 2.82 -8.33
CA ARG A 219 -6.16 2.04 -7.10
C ARG A 219 -7.36 2.14 -6.16
N THR A 220 -7.98 3.32 -6.05
CA THR A 220 -9.13 3.55 -5.17
C THR A 220 -10.39 2.85 -5.66
N VAL A 221 -10.61 2.81 -6.97
CA VAL A 221 -11.90 2.34 -7.54
C VAL A 221 -11.84 0.95 -8.17
N ASN A 222 -10.67 0.31 -8.26
CA ASN A 222 -10.51 -1.03 -8.82
C ASN A 222 -9.59 -1.90 -7.94
N ASP A 223 -9.84 -3.22 -7.94
CA ASP A 223 -8.99 -4.21 -7.27
C ASP A 223 -7.62 -4.37 -7.96
N ARG A 224 -7.53 -4.08 -9.26
CA ARG A 224 -6.30 -4.14 -10.05
C ARG A 224 -5.96 -2.76 -10.60
N VAL A 225 -4.75 -2.29 -10.32
CA VAL A 225 -4.23 -1.03 -10.86
C VAL A 225 -3.87 -1.22 -12.33
N ALA A 226 -4.65 -0.60 -13.21
CA ALA A 226 -4.50 -0.70 -14.65
C ALA A 226 -3.67 0.42 -15.27
N ILE A 227 -3.39 1.49 -14.54
CA ILE A 227 -2.59 2.63 -15.01
C ILE A 227 -1.53 2.97 -13.97
N ARG A 228 -0.29 3.12 -14.44
CA ARG A 228 0.85 3.50 -13.59
C ARG A 228 1.63 4.63 -14.22
N VAL A 229 2.21 5.50 -13.41
CA VAL A 229 3.11 6.54 -13.92
C VAL A 229 4.54 6.02 -13.97
N THR A 230 5.12 6.06 -15.16
CA THR A 230 6.54 5.79 -15.38
C THR A 230 7.32 7.09 -15.19
N PRO A 231 8.28 7.16 -14.24
CA PRO A 231 9.10 8.35 -14.03
C PRO A 231 9.87 8.77 -15.28
N VAL A 232 10.01 10.07 -15.52
CA VAL A 232 10.72 10.59 -16.71
C VAL A 232 12.17 10.07 -16.80
N ARG A 233 12.84 9.96 -15.65
CA ARG A 233 14.19 9.38 -15.53
C ARG A 233 14.32 7.94 -16.03
N LEU A 234 13.22 7.18 -16.07
CA LEU A 234 13.19 5.81 -16.60
C LEU A 234 12.77 5.76 -18.07
N LEU A 235 12.11 6.80 -18.58
CA LEU A 235 11.76 6.93 -19.99
C LEU A 235 13.01 7.31 -20.83
N ALA A 236 13.83 8.22 -20.31
CA ALA A 236 15.04 8.68 -20.98
C ALA A 236 16.12 7.58 -21.16
N SER A 237 16.12 6.55 -20.31
CA SER A 237 17.07 5.43 -20.39
C SER A 237 16.68 4.34 -21.40
N ALA A 238 15.57 4.50 -22.13
CA ALA A 238 15.09 3.53 -23.12
C ALA A 238 15.62 3.78 -24.54
N HIS A 239 16.62 4.67 -24.70
CA HIS A 239 17.26 5.02 -25.96
C HIS A 239 18.76 4.72 -25.93
#